data_AF-A0A1S3H0F9-F1
#
_entry.id   AF-A0A1S3H0F9-F1
#
_cell.length_a   1.000
_cell.length_b   1.000
_cell.length_c   1.000
_cell.angle_alpha   90.00
_cell.angle_beta   90.00
_cell.angle_gamma   90.00
#
_symmetry.space_group_name_H-M   'P 1'
#
loop_
_entity.id
_entity.type
_entity.pdbx_description
1 polymer ?
#
loop_
_entity_poly.entity_id
_entity_poly.type
_entity_poly.pdbx_seq_one_letter_code
_entity_poly.pdbx_strand_id
1 'polypeptide(L)'
;MLLLISPAGAITSIVHNFKRIIPAVMASDIRKQMMERIYECAAGGKTQELDKLIATKDLDLDAKNERGWTALMFAARNGQSAILKKLLERGSDPSIMNSTGQTALDIASFWNHQDAAKVLKEKPETAKSSEQVINYFGHHILDRAADKRKNPQWISQAMKKSDSKYIIISELRPLTLTSGHLSSGFMKGKGKKLCILSYEDISNFLDSKPTPPLLFLGIEPILEPAQGKPLDRLGAEGIPWFAVDLTGKFEDYDQAAKAFHPEAEFLSADFRSAMVLPETDAAIYAQARSLLDWHARYKFCSTCGSPTRMEESGYKRICENQDCSSLKGVHNTSYPRVDPVVIMLVISQDGRRCLLGRQKRFPSGMFSCLAGFMEPGETMEDAVRRETFEESGVRVGEVHYHSCQPWPFPSTLMIGCHAKATSENIKVDKEEIDDARWFTREEILLMLTGQHKDGFFVPPPQALAHQVIKAWAKMPSNL
;
A
#
# COMPACT_ATOMS: atom_id res chain seq x y z
N MET A 1 19.13 -79.92 4.54
CA MET A 1 20.36 -79.61 5.29
C MET A 1 20.04 -78.46 6.22
N LEU A 2 20.32 -78.64 7.51
CA LEU A 2 19.93 -77.78 8.64
C LEU A 2 20.54 -76.36 8.64
N LEU A 3 19.95 -75.52 9.51
CA LEU A 3 20.39 -74.26 10.17
C LEU A 3 19.78 -72.98 9.57
N LEU A 4 18.77 -72.33 10.20
CA LEU A 4 18.79 -71.52 11.45
C LEU A 4 19.90 -70.45 11.37
N ILE A 5 19.63 -69.13 11.37
CA ILE A 5 19.09 -68.31 12.47
C ILE A 5 18.41 -67.02 11.92
N SER A 6 17.40 -66.58 12.69
CA SER A 6 16.41 -65.49 12.57
C SER A 6 16.96 -64.11 13.05
N PRO A 7 16.16 -63.08 13.41
CA PRO A 7 15.30 -62.18 12.60
C PRO A 7 15.56 -60.67 12.87
N ALA A 8 15.01 -59.78 12.03
CA ALA A 8 14.37 -58.55 12.51
C ALA A 8 13.39 -57.98 11.47
N GLY A 9 12.10 -58.26 11.67
CA GLY A 9 11.02 -57.29 11.48
C GLY A 9 10.53 -57.02 10.06
N ALA A 10 9.78 -57.96 9.50
CA ALA A 10 8.72 -57.61 8.56
C ALA A 10 7.36 -57.54 9.30
N ILE A 11 6.38 -56.88 8.65
CA ILE A 11 4.90 -57.00 8.82
C ILE A 11 4.32 -56.02 9.87
N THR A 12 3.39 -55.10 9.59
CA THR A 12 2.56 -54.75 8.41
C THR A 12 1.86 -53.40 8.70
N SER A 13 1.65 -52.61 7.65
CA SER A 13 0.40 -51.98 7.24
C SER A 13 -0.62 -51.43 8.28
N ILE A 14 -1.16 -50.25 7.93
CA ILE A 14 -2.34 -49.56 8.51
C ILE A 14 -2.04 -48.64 9.72
N VAL A 15 -1.54 -47.43 9.42
CA VAL A 15 -2.05 -46.16 9.97
C VAL A 15 -1.97 -45.12 8.84
N HIS A 16 -2.98 -45.05 7.97
CA HIS A 16 -3.95 -43.95 7.98
C HIS A 16 -3.37 -42.58 8.37
N ASN A 17 -3.06 -41.77 7.36
CA ASN A 17 -3.75 -40.49 7.16
C ASN A 17 -3.85 -39.51 8.35
N PHE A 18 -2.75 -39.23 9.06
CA PHE A 18 -2.70 -38.19 10.09
C PHE A 18 -1.42 -37.34 9.98
N LYS A 19 -1.45 -36.34 9.09
CA LYS A 19 -0.71 -35.06 9.22
C LYS A 19 -1.11 -34.06 8.11
N ARG A 20 -2.41 -33.93 7.90
CA ARG A 20 -3.06 -32.73 7.32
C ARG A 20 -4.25 -32.45 8.23
N ILE A 21 -4.50 -31.19 8.53
CA ILE A 21 -5.37 -30.66 9.61
C ILE A 21 -4.65 -30.50 10.97
N ILE A 22 -3.53 -29.76 10.98
CA ILE A 22 -3.22 -28.86 12.12
C ILE A 22 -2.77 -27.49 11.57
N PRO A 23 -3.68 -26.54 11.19
CA PRO A 23 -3.16 -25.21 10.82
C PRO A 23 -3.99 -23.98 11.24
N ALA A 24 -5.29 -24.07 11.54
CA ALA A 24 -6.12 -22.88 11.80
C ALA A 24 -6.62 -22.80 13.24
N VAL A 25 -7.18 -23.90 13.76
CA VAL A 25 -7.73 -23.97 15.13
C VAL A 25 -6.62 -23.84 16.18
N MET A 26 -5.47 -24.50 15.96
CA MET A 26 -4.29 -24.35 16.83
C MET A 26 -3.70 -22.94 16.77
N ALA A 27 -3.72 -22.29 15.59
CA ALA A 27 -3.23 -20.92 15.45
C ALA A 27 -4.20 -19.88 16.04
N SER A 28 -5.51 -20.14 16.06
CA SER A 28 -6.47 -19.32 16.82
C SER A 28 -6.34 -19.54 18.32
N ASP A 29 -6.10 -20.77 18.78
CA ASP A 29 -5.88 -21.07 20.20
C ASP A 29 -4.60 -20.41 20.73
N ILE A 30 -3.50 -20.48 19.97
CA ILE A 30 -2.24 -19.81 20.32
C ILE A 30 -2.43 -18.29 20.40
N ARG A 31 -3.16 -17.70 19.45
CA ARG A 31 -3.47 -16.25 19.49
C ARG A 31 -4.37 -15.88 20.67
N LYS A 32 -5.37 -16.70 21.00
CA LYS A 32 -6.22 -16.50 22.18
C LYS A 32 -5.39 -16.53 23.47
N GLN A 33 -4.52 -17.53 23.62
CA GLN A 33 -3.60 -17.66 24.76
C GLN A 33 -2.60 -16.49 24.84
N MET A 34 -2.08 -16.02 23.70
CA MET A 34 -1.20 -14.85 23.67
C MET A 34 -1.92 -13.57 24.10
N MET A 35 -3.16 -13.36 23.64
CA MET A 35 -3.96 -12.21 24.08
C MET A 35 -4.32 -12.28 25.56
N GLU A 36 -4.65 -13.46 26.08
CA GLU A 36 -4.86 -13.66 27.52
C GLU A 36 -3.62 -13.24 28.32
N ARG A 37 -2.43 -13.65 27.88
CA ARG A 37 -1.16 -13.22 28.51
C ARG A 37 -0.93 -11.72 28.40
N ILE A 38 -1.34 -11.07 27.30
CA ILE A 38 -1.27 -9.61 27.18
C ILE A 38 -2.21 -8.93 28.16
N TYR A 39 -3.44 -9.43 28.33
CA TYR A 39 -4.37 -8.89 29.32
C TYR A 39 -3.81 -9.02 30.74
N GLU A 40 -3.18 -10.16 31.06
CA GLU A 40 -2.50 -10.38 32.35
C GLU A 40 -1.30 -9.44 32.53
N CYS A 41 -0.46 -9.27 31.49
CA CYS A 41 0.65 -8.33 31.53
C CYS A 41 0.17 -6.90 31.74
N ALA A 42 -0.95 -6.54 31.09
CA ALA A 42 -1.54 -5.22 31.19
C ALA A 42 -2.16 -4.96 32.56
N ALA A 43 -2.83 -5.94 33.16
CA ALA A 43 -3.34 -5.84 34.52
C ALA A 43 -2.21 -5.80 35.57
N GLY A 44 -1.17 -6.63 35.39
CA GLY A 44 -0.08 -6.81 36.34
C GLY A 44 1.10 -5.84 36.19
N GLY A 45 1.09 -4.94 35.20
CA GLY A 45 2.17 -3.97 35.01
C GLY A 45 3.48 -4.58 34.47
N LYS A 46 3.43 -5.76 33.83
CA LYS A 46 4.62 -6.52 33.41
C LYS A 46 5.21 -5.98 32.10
N THR A 47 5.85 -4.82 32.17
CA THR A 47 6.32 -4.06 30.99
C THR A 47 7.31 -4.80 30.09
N GLN A 48 8.22 -5.61 30.65
CA GLN A 48 9.21 -6.37 29.87
C GLN A 48 8.61 -7.60 29.18
N GLU A 49 7.62 -8.24 29.81
CA GLU A 49 6.93 -9.38 29.22
C GLU A 49 6.02 -8.90 28.09
N LEU A 50 5.35 -7.76 28.30
CA LEU A 50 4.55 -7.11 27.26
C LEU A 50 5.39 -6.82 26.01
N ASP A 51 6.59 -6.23 26.14
CA ASP A 51 7.48 -5.93 25.00
C ASP A 51 7.80 -7.17 24.15
N LYS A 52 8.04 -8.32 24.80
CA LYS A 52 8.31 -9.58 24.12
C LYS A 52 7.09 -10.09 23.37
N LEU A 53 5.90 -9.95 23.95
CA LEU A 53 4.65 -10.40 23.33
C LEU A 53 4.25 -9.53 22.13
N ILE A 54 4.33 -8.20 22.28
CA ILE A 54 3.96 -7.22 21.23
C ILE A 54 5.01 -7.08 20.10
N ALA A 55 6.14 -7.79 20.18
CA ALA A 55 7.11 -7.89 19.09
C ALA A 55 6.68 -8.87 17.98
N THR A 56 5.66 -9.69 18.24
CA THR A 56 5.13 -10.66 17.27
C THR A 56 4.33 -9.92 16.19
N LYS A 57 4.70 -10.09 14.91
CA LYS A 57 3.91 -9.57 13.78
C LYS A 57 2.54 -10.27 13.75
N ASP A 58 1.48 -9.53 13.42
CA ASP A 58 0.08 -9.98 13.29
C ASP A 58 -0.79 -10.05 14.56
N LEU A 59 -0.45 -9.29 15.61
CA LEU A 59 -1.25 -9.23 16.84
C LEU A 59 -2.12 -7.96 16.91
N ASP A 60 -3.44 -8.15 17.06
CA ASP A 60 -4.38 -7.06 17.28
C ASP A 60 -4.44 -6.69 18.77
N LEU A 61 -3.77 -5.60 19.15
CA LEU A 61 -3.73 -5.10 20.53
C LEU A 61 -5.07 -4.56 21.03
N ASP A 62 -5.99 -4.27 20.10
CA ASP A 62 -7.33 -3.76 20.36
C ASP A 62 -8.38 -4.88 20.39
N ALA A 63 -7.96 -6.14 20.25
CA ALA A 63 -8.82 -7.29 20.39
C ALA A 63 -9.51 -7.27 21.76
N LYS A 64 -10.82 -7.55 21.74
CA LYS A 64 -11.65 -7.63 22.93
C LYS A 64 -11.74 -9.07 23.42
N ASN A 65 -11.70 -9.26 24.73
CA ASN A 65 -12.08 -10.54 25.33
C ASN A 65 -13.63 -10.73 25.31
N GLU A 66 -14.10 -11.85 25.86
CA GLU A 66 -15.52 -12.22 25.92
C GLU A 66 -16.39 -11.20 26.68
N ARG A 67 -15.79 -10.33 27.50
CA ARG A 67 -16.47 -9.25 28.25
C ARG A 67 -16.36 -7.88 27.56
N GLY A 68 -15.77 -7.83 26.36
CA GLY A 68 -15.56 -6.59 25.61
C GLY A 68 -14.32 -5.80 26.03
N TRP A 69 -13.44 -6.34 26.90
CA TRP A 69 -12.29 -5.61 27.44
C TRP A 69 -11.06 -5.75 26.55
N THR A 70 -10.36 -4.63 26.33
CA THR A 70 -9.05 -4.57 25.67
C THR A 70 -7.90 -4.56 26.68
N ALA A 71 -6.67 -4.81 26.23
CA ALA A 71 -5.47 -4.70 27.06
C ALA A 71 -5.33 -3.31 27.71
N LEU A 72 -5.68 -2.26 26.97
CA LEU A 72 -5.64 -0.88 27.45
C LEU A 72 -6.60 -0.65 28.63
N MET A 73 -7.79 -1.26 28.59
CA MET A 73 -8.76 -1.20 29.70
C MET A 73 -8.28 -1.95 30.94
N PHE A 74 -7.60 -3.09 30.77
CA PHE A 74 -6.99 -3.82 31.88
C PHE A 74 -5.88 -3.00 32.56
N ALA A 75 -5.05 -2.32 31.76
CA ALA A 75 -4.03 -1.41 32.28
C ALA A 75 -4.66 -0.20 32.99
N ALA A 76 -5.72 0.37 32.42
CA ALA A 76 -6.46 1.49 33.02
C ALA A 76 -7.10 1.14 34.37
N ARG A 77 -7.73 -0.03 34.47
CA ARG A 77 -8.37 -0.53 35.71
C ARG A 77 -7.38 -0.70 36.86
N ASN A 78 -6.13 -1.01 36.56
CA ASN A 78 -5.09 -1.28 37.56
C ASN A 78 -4.08 -0.12 37.70
N GLY A 79 -4.35 1.02 37.07
CA GLY A 79 -3.49 2.20 37.15
C GLY A 79 -2.10 2.02 36.54
N GLN A 80 -1.95 1.11 35.58
CA GLN A 80 -0.65 0.74 34.99
C GLN A 80 -0.21 1.74 33.93
N SER A 81 0.15 2.96 34.34
CA SER A 81 0.49 4.09 33.47
C SER A 81 1.63 3.78 32.49
N ALA A 82 2.63 2.98 32.89
CA ALA A 82 3.73 2.57 32.02
C ALA A 82 3.27 1.62 30.89
N ILE A 83 2.30 0.74 31.18
CA ILE A 83 1.71 -0.13 30.16
C ILE A 83 0.82 0.68 29.22
N LEU A 84 0.00 1.59 29.77
CA LEU A 84 -0.85 2.48 28.97
C LEU A 84 -0.03 3.24 27.93
N LYS A 85 1.09 3.86 28.33
CA LYS A 85 1.99 4.54 27.39
C LYS A 85 2.49 3.62 26.28
N LYS A 86 2.97 2.42 26.61
CA LYS A 86 3.47 1.46 25.61
C LYS A 86 2.40 0.99 24.62
N LEU A 87 1.20 0.70 25.10
CA LEU A 87 0.10 0.29 24.24
C LEU A 87 -0.34 1.44 23.32
N LEU A 88 -0.43 2.67 23.85
CA LEU A 88 -0.74 3.87 23.06
C LEU A 88 0.35 4.18 22.03
N GLU A 89 1.63 4.06 22.38
CA GLU A 89 2.78 4.21 21.46
C GLU A 89 2.75 3.19 20.32
N ARG A 90 2.14 2.02 20.53
CA ARG A 90 1.92 0.99 19.50
C ARG A 90 0.59 1.15 18.75
N GLY A 91 -0.13 2.24 18.99
CA GLY A 91 -1.33 2.60 18.25
C GLY A 91 -2.63 1.98 18.76
N SER A 92 -2.67 1.45 19.99
CA SER A 92 -3.93 1.02 20.61
C SER A 92 -4.92 2.17 20.71
N ASP A 93 -6.17 1.92 20.33
CA ASP A 93 -7.23 2.93 20.31
C ASP A 93 -7.88 3.12 21.70
N PRO A 94 -7.68 4.27 22.37
CA PRO A 94 -8.27 4.54 23.69
C PRO A 94 -9.78 4.79 23.66
N SER A 95 -10.38 5.00 22.48
CA SER A 95 -11.80 5.29 22.32
C SER A 95 -12.70 4.05 22.32
N ILE A 96 -12.09 2.85 22.25
CA ILE A 96 -12.84 1.59 22.27
C ILE A 96 -13.62 1.48 23.59
N MET A 97 -14.89 1.10 23.49
CA MET A 97 -15.76 0.84 24.64
C MET A 97 -15.93 -0.65 24.92
N ASN A 98 -15.99 -1.03 26.20
CA ASN A 98 -16.35 -2.39 26.62
C ASN A 98 -17.86 -2.66 26.49
N SER A 99 -18.31 -3.87 26.84
CA SER A 99 -19.74 -4.25 26.75
C SER A 99 -20.66 -3.43 27.67
N THR A 100 -20.11 -2.66 28.60
CA THR A 100 -20.86 -1.73 29.48
C THR A 100 -20.73 -0.27 29.03
N GLY A 101 -20.19 0.00 27.84
CA GLY A 101 -20.09 1.34 27.28
C GLY A 101 -18.97 2.21 27.87
N GLN A 102 -17.99 1.61 28.55
CA GLN A 102 -16.90 2.36 29.19
C GLN A 102 -15.61 2.30 28.34
N THR A 103 -14.98 3.45 28.14
CA THR A 103 -13.62 3.57 27.58
C THR A 103 -12.54 3.28 28.62
N ALA A 104 -11.29 3.14 28.17
CA ALA A 104 -10.15 3.04 29.10
C ALA A 104 -10.07 4.25 30.04
N LEU A 105 -10.41 5.46 29.57
CA LEU A 105 -10.41 6.67 30.39
C LEU A 105 -11.52 6.65 31.45
N ASP A 106 -12.72 6.19 31.09
CA ASP A 106 -13.83 6.05 32.03
C ASP A 106 -13.46 5.08 33.15
N ILE A 107 -12.81 3.98 32.80
CA ILE A 107 -12.33 2.97 33.74
C ILE A 107 -11.26 3.57 34.66
N ALA A 108 -10.21 4.20 34.12
CA ALA A 108 -9.16 4.82 34.94
C ALA A 108 -9.73 5.87 35.91
N SER A 109 -10.70 6.66 35.45
CA SER A 109 -11.36 7.69 36.25
C SER A 109 -12.24 7.08 37.35
N PHE A 110 -13.02 6.03 37.02
CA PHE A 110 -13.87 5.31 37.98
C PHE A 110 -13.06 4.69 39.13
N TRP A 111 -11.89 4.14 38.83
CA TRP A 111 -10.98 3.55 39.82
C TRP A 111 -10.03 4.58 40.46
N ASN A 112 -10.21 5.87 40.18
CA ASN A 112 -9.40 6.98 40.71
C ASN A 112 -7.89 6.86 40.45
N HIS A 113 -7.51 6.28 39.31
CA HIS A 113 -6.12 6.21 38.87
C HIS A 113 -5.73 7.47 38.10
N GLN A 114 -5.39 8.53 38.82
CA GLN A 114 -5.14 9.86 38.27
C GLN A 114 -4.01 9.88 37.21
N ASP A 115 -2.91 9.18 37.45
CA ASP A 115 -1.80 9.11 36.50
C ASP A 115 -2.19 8.36 35.21
N ALA A 116 -2.96 7.29 35.33
CA ALA A 116 -3.47 6.53 34.20
C ALA A 116 -4.49 7.35 33.40
N ALA A 117 -5.41 8.04 34.09
CA ALA A 117 -6.36 8.94 33.48
C ALA A 117 -5.66 10.13 32.80
N LYS A 118 -4.56 10.63 33.37
CA LYS A 118 -3.72 11.66 32.75
C LYS A 118 -3.08 11.16 31.46
N VAL A 119 -2.44 9.98 31.47
CA VAL A 119 -1.88 9.35 30.26
C VAL A 119 -2.94 9.14 29.17
N LEU A 120 -4.18 8.81 29.55
CA LEU A 120 -5.29 8.60 28.61
C LEU A 120 -5.96 9.91 28.12
N LYS A 121 -5.84 11.01 28.89
CA LYS A 121 -6.31 12.35 28.50
C LYS A 121 -5.28 13.12 27.69
N GLU A 122 -4.01 12.91 27.98
CA GLU A 122 -2.91 13.46 27.21
C GLU A 122 -2.98 12.86 25.81
N LYS A 123 -3.17 13.73 24.79
CA LYS A 123 -2.72 13.37 23.44
C LYS A 123 -1.28 12.88 23.61
N PRO A 124 -0.87 11.73 23.06
CA PRO A 124 0.48 11.22 23.27
C PRO A 124 1.50 12.32 22.93
N GLU A 125 2.04 13.00 23.95
CA GLU A 125 3.03 14.08 23.83
C GLU A 125 4.40 13.55 23.38
N THR A 126 4.46 12.28 22.96
CA THR A 126 5.63 11.63 22.38
C THR A 126 5.29 10.75 21.17
N ALA A 127 4.19 11.00 20.46
CA ALA A 127 4.23 10.71 19.03
C ALA A 127 4.98 11.88 18.39
N LYS A 128 6.26 11.70 18.05
CA LYS A 128 6.83 12.47 16.95
C LYS A 128 5.86 12.29 15.78
N SER A 129 5.01 13.28 15.52
CA SER A 129 4.05 13.27 14.42
C SER A 129 4.79 13.53 13.09
N SER A 130 5.77 12.71 12.80
CA SER A 130 6.58 12.83 11.59
C SER A 130 6.78 11.49 10.88
N GLU A 131 6.01 10.45 11.22
CA GLU A 131 5.86 9.34 10.29
C GLU A 131 4.92 9.81 9.18
N GLN A 132 5.53 10.22 8.08
CA GLN A 132 4.85 10.55 6.84
C GLN A 132 3.96 9.38 6.44
N VAL A 133 2.68 9.64 6.16
CA VAL A 133 1.75 8.61 5.67
C VAL A 133 2.23 8.13 4.30
N ILE A 134 2.72 6.90 4.23
CA ILE A 134 3.09 6.23 2.98
C ILE A 134 1.88 5.44 2.51
N ASN A 135 1.36 5.78 1.33
CA ASN A 135 0.26 5.04 0.72
C ASN A 135 0.78 3.90 -0.17
N TYR A 136 -0.08 2.93 -0.45
CA TYR A 136 0.17 1.85 -1.40
C TYR A 136 0.68 2.40 -2.74
N PHE A 137 1.58 1.69 -3.44
CA PHE A 137 2.40 2.17 -4.58
C PHE A 137 3.43 3.27 -4.26
N GLY A 138 3.39 3.90 -3.09
CA GLY A 138 4.28 4.99 -2.69
C GLY A 138 5.51 4.57 -1.87
N HIS A 139 5.67 3.28 -1.57
CA HIS A 139 6.79 2.81 -0.75
C HIS A 139 8.13 2.99 -1.46
N HIS A 140 9.11 3.57 -0.76
CA HIS A 140 10.45 3.77 -1.28
C HIS A 140 11.40 2.72 -0.71
N ILE A 141 11.66 1.67 -1.48
CA ILE A 141 12.65 0.64 -1.13
C ILE A 141 13.94 0.72 -1.95
N LEU A 142 13.90 1.45 -3.08
CA LEU A 142 15.07 1.70 -3.93
C LEU A 142 15.47 3.17 -3.81
N ASP A 143 16.76 3.43 -3.65
CA ASP A 143 17.33 4.70 -4.08
C ASP A 143 17.23 4.75 -5.60
N ARG A 144 16.50 5.75 -6.13
CA ARG A 144 16.30 5.90 -7.57
C ARG A 144 17.59 6.19 -8.34
N ALA A 145 18.67 6.59 -7.67
CA ALA A 145 20.03 6.76 -8.20
C ALA A 145 20.07 7.44 -9.58
N ALA A 146 19.39 8.59 -9.70
CA ALA A 146 19.14 9.23 -10.99
C ALA A 146 20.42 9.68 -11.71
N ASP A 147 21.49 9.96 -10.96
CA ASP A 147 22.82 10.29 -11.49
C ASP A 147 23.42 9.15 -12.34
N LYS A 148 23.07 7.89 -12.05
CA LYS A 148 23.58 6.72 -12.77
C LYS A 148 22.95 6.51 -14.15
N ARG A 149 21.76 7.05 -14.38
CA ARG A 149 21.00 6.85 -15.63
C ARG A 149 21.72 7.32 -16.88
N LYS A 150 22.57 8.34 -16.75
CA LYS A 150 23.33 8.95 -17.85
C LYS A 150 24.67 8.25 -18.14
N ASN A 151 25.05 7.25 -17.34
CA ASN A 151 26.32 6.56 -17.46
C ASN A 151 26.12 5.18 -18.10
N PRO A 152 26.22 5.04 -19.44
CA PRO A 152 25.97 3.78 -20.11
C PRO A 152 26.99 2.69 -19.74
N GLN A 153 28.23 3.06 -19.44
CA GLN A 153 29.24 2.09 -18.98
C GLN A 153 28.86 1.50 -17.63
N TRP A 154 28.44 2.34 -16.68
CA TRP A 154 27.98 1.88 -15.37
C TRP A 154 26.74 1.01 -15.51
N ILE A 155 25.75 1.40 -16.32
CA ILE A 155 24.53 0.61 -16.55
C ILE A 155 24.88 -0.76 -17.14
N SER A 156 25.71 -0.81 -18.17
CA SER A 156 26.13 -2.08 -18.79
C SER A 156 26.89 -3.00 -17.82
N GLN A 157 27.67 -2.43 -16.89
CA GLN A 157 28.35 -3.20 -15.84
C GLN A 157 27.37 -3.65 -14.75
N ALA A 158 26.51 -2.74 -14.29
CA ALA A 158 25.50 -3.00 -13.28
C ALA A 158 24.59 -4.15 -13.71
N MET A 159 24.09 -4.13 -14.95
CA MET A 159 23.25 -5.20 -15.48
C MET A 159 23.87 -6.60 -15.32
N LYS A 160 25.18 -6.72 -15.53
CA LYS A 160 25.88 -8.00 -15.53
C LYS A 160 26.35 -8.43 -14.14
N LYS A 161 26.09 -7.65 -13.08
CA LYS A 161 26.40 -8.07 -11.72
C LYS A 161 25.49 -9.25 -11.34
N SER A 162 26.08 -10.26 -10.69
CA SER A 162 25.39 -11.48 -10.26
C SER A 162 24.25 -11.23 -9.27
N ASP A 163 24.29 -10.12 -8.53
CA ASP A 163 23.29 -9.74 -7.54
C ASP A 163 22.19 -8.85 -8.10
N SER A 164 22.30 -8.37 -9.34
CA SER A 164 21.29 -7.51 -9.95
C SER A 164 19.94 -8.20 -10.08
N LYS A 165 18.88 -7.44 -9.78
CA LYS A 165 17.51 -7.92 -9.73
C LYS A 165 16.71 -7.41 -10.92
N TYR A 166 15.97 -8.32 -11.53
CA TYR A 166 15.16 -8.06 -12.71
C TYR A 166 13.71 -8.41 -12.45
N ILE A 167 12.81 -7.54 -12.90
CA ILE A 167 11.39 -7.85 -13.02
C ILE A 167 11.01 -7.86 -14.49
N ILE A 168 10.17 -8.83 -14.86
CA ILE A 168 9.63 -8.94 -16.22
C ILE A 168 8.26 -8.31 -16.25
N ILE A 169 8.03 -7.46 -17.26
CA ILE A 169 6.73 -6.93 -17.60
C ILE A 169 6.49 -7.21 -19.08
N SER A 170 5.27 -7.57 -19.45
CA SER A 170 4.88 -7.74 -20.85
C SER A 170 3.43 -7.32 -21.02
N GLU A 171 3.13 -6.44 -21.96
CA GLU A 171 1.82 -5.79 -22.11
C GLU A 171 1.33 -5.13 -20.80
N LEU A 172 2.26 -4.49 -20.08
CA LEU A 172 2.05 -3.91 -18.75
C LEU A 172 1.66 -4.93 -17.66
N ARG A 173 1.74 -6.24 -17.93
CA ARG A 173 1.50 -7.32 -16.99
C ARG A 173 2.80 -7.73 -16.29
N PRO A 174 2.90 -7.65 -14.95
CA PRO A 174 4.08 -8.09 -14.24
C PRO A 174 4.10 -9.62 -14.11
N LEU A 175 5.28 -10.22 -14.26
CA LEU A 175 5.52 -11.60 -13.91
C LEU A 175 5.56 -11.74 -12.38
N THR A 176 4.77 -12.65 -11.83
CA THR A 176 4.62 -12.84 -10.40
C THR A 176 4.73 -14.30 -10.00
N LEU A 177 5.03 -14.53 -8.73
CA LEU A 177 4.98 -15.82 -8.07
C LEU A 177 3.80 -15.85 -7.11
N THR A 178 3.23 -17.04 -6.94
CA THR A 178 2.27 -17.26 -5.86
C THR A 178 3.01 -17.21 -4.52
N SER A 179 2.63 -16.28 -3.66
CA SER A 179 3.06 -16.20 -2.27
C SER A 179 1.97 -16.82 -1.37
N GLY A 180 2.31 -17.18 -0.13
CA GLY A 180 1.38 -17.79 0.83
C GLY A 180 0.06 -17.00 1.02
N HIS A 181 -0.85 -17.57 1.82
CA HIS A 181 -2.20 -17.02 2.02
C HIS A 181 -2.13 -15.57 2.55
N LEU A 182 -2.71 -14.59 1.85
CA LEU A 182 -3.01 -13.30 2.48
C LEU A 182 -4.11 -13.51 3.51
N SER A 183 -3.90 -12.99 4.71
CA SER A 183 -4.84 -13.02 5.83
C SER A 183 -5.49 -11.66 6.09
N SER A 184 -5.29 -10.64 5.24
CA SER A 184 -5.90 -9.31 5.42
C SER A 184 -6.51 -8.74 4.13
N GLY A 185 -7.77 -8.28 4.23
CA GLY A 185 -8.45 -7.44 3.23
C GLY A 185 -9.37 -8.17 2.24
N PHE A 186 -10.34 -7.42 1.69
CA PHE A 186 -11.49 -7.80 0.85
C PHE A 186 -11.27 -8.78 -0.33
N MET A 187 -10.03 -9.16 -0.65
CA MET A 187 -9.73 -10.17 -1.69
C MET A 187 -9.37 -11.51 -1.05
N LYS A 188 -10.29 -12.48 -1.08
CA LYS A 188 -10.00 -13.88 -0.75
C LYS A 188 -9.18 -14.50 -1.89
N GLY A 189 -7.88 -14.70 -1.68
CA GLY A 189 -6.99 -15.31 -2.68
C GLY A 189 -5.61 -15.66 -2.14
N LYS A 190 -4.82 -16.41 -2.93
CA LYS A 190 -3.39 -16.60 -2.66
C LYS A 190 -2.66 -15.29 -2.96
N GLY A 191 -1.73 -14.90 -2.11
CA GLY A 191 -0.91 -13.72 -2.38
C GLY A 191 -0.09 -13.85 -3.64
N LYS A 192 0.32 -12.71 -4.18
CA LYS A 192 1.25 -12.65 -5.31
C LYS A 192 2.41 -11.78 -4.92
N LYS A 193 3.61 -12.10 -5.38
CA LYS A 193 4.80 -11.27 -5.25
C LYS A 193 5.48 -11.17 -6.60
N LEU A 194 6.25 -10.13 -6.86
CA LEU A 194 7.02 -10.04 -8.10
C LEU A 194 7.97 -11.24 -8.22
N CYS A 195 8.05 -11.79 -9.43
CA CYS A 195 9.05 -12.79 -9.76
C CYS A 195 10.37 -12.04 -10.01
N ILE A 196 11.29 -12.13 -9.05
CA ILE A 196 12.59 -11.48 -9.13
C ILE A 196 13.57 -12.46 -9.77
N LEU A 197 14.19 -12.02 -10.86
CA LEU A 197 15.13 -12.81 -11.66
C LEU A 197 16.55 -12.22 -11.60
N SER A 198 17.53 -13.04 -11.97
CA SER A 198 18.93 -12.67 -12.17
C SER A 198 19.21 -12.35 -13.64
N TYR A 199 20.41 -11.86 -13.96
CA TYR A 199 20.84 -11.67 -15.34
C TYR A 199 20.85 -12.98 -16.14
N GLU A 200 21.26 -14.09 -15.52
CA GLU A 200 21.36 -15.40 -16.19
C GLU A 200 20.00 -15.86 -16.71
N ASP A 201 18.94 -15.68 -15.91
CA ASP A 201 17.56 -16.05 -16.25
C ASP A 201 17.02 -15.32 -17.49
N ILE A 202 17.55 -14.13 -17.81
CA ILE A 202 17.02 -13.25 -18.86
C ILE A 202 18.02 -12.90 -19.97
N SER A 203 19.27 -13.35 -19.84
CA SER A 203 20.38 -13.03 -20.74
C SER A 203 20.05 -13.29 -22.21
N ASN A 204 19.39 -14.42 -22.50
CA ASN A 204 18.93 -14.78 -23.85
C ASN A 204 18.03 -13.72 -24.51
N PHE A 205 17.26 -12.96 -23.72
CA PHE A 205 16.43 -11.88 -24.24
C PHE A 205 17.25 -10.59 -24.42
N LEU A 206 18.10 -10.25 -23.44
CA LEU A 206 18.91 -9.02 -23.47
C LEU A 206 19.96 -9.04 -24.58
N ASP A 207 20.52 -10.20 -24.87
CA ASP A 207 21.53 -10.39 -25.91
C ASP A 207 20.90 -10.54 -27.33
N SER A 208 19.57 -10.67 -27.41
CA SER A 208 18.83 -10.72 -28.67
C SER A 208 18.74 -9.35 -29.36
N LYS A 209 18.63 -9.33 -30.70
CA LYS A 209 18.37 -8.11 -31.48
C LYS A 209 16.98 -8.14 -32.13
N PRO A 210 16.17 -7.06 -32.01
CA PRO A 210 16.42 -5.87 -31.21
C PRO A 210 16.34 -6.18 -29.70
N THR A 211 17.24 -5.56 -28.94
CA THR A 211 17.28 -5.67 -27.47
C THR A 211 15.96 -5.12 -26.90
N PRO A 212 15.29 -5.85 -26.00
CA PRO A 212 14.05 -5.39 -25.38
C PRO A 212 14.28 -4.11 -24.57
N PRO A 213 13.27 -3.24 -24.41
CA PRO A 213 13.38 -2.09 -23.53
C PRO A 213 13.76 -2.50 -22.11
N LEU A 214 14.80 -1.85 -21.58
CA LEU A 214 15.33 -2.05 -20.24
C LEU A 214 15.28 -0.72 -19.48
N LEU A 215 14.64 -0.75 -18.30
CA LEU A 215 14.54 0.39 -17.41
C LEU A 215 15.40 0.18 -16.18
N PHE A 216 16.19 1.18 -15.79
CA PHE A 216 16.88 1.17 -14.49
C PHE A 216 15.95 1.73 -13.41
N LEU A 217 15.59 0.91 -12.42
CA LEU A 217 14.61 1.30 -11.40
C LEU A 217 15.26 2.00 -10.21
N GLY A 218 16.47 1.58 -9.86
CA GLY A 218 17.23 2.13 -8.75
C GLY A 218 18.19 1.10 -8.15
N ILE A 219 18.65 1.40 -6.95
CA ILE A 219 19.58 0.61 -6.16
C ILE A 219 18.91 0.30 -4.82
N GLU A 220 18.80 -0.98 -4.49
CA GLU A 220 18.39 -1.41 -3.15
C GLU A 220 19.59 -1.29 -2.20
N PRO A 221 19.44 -0.56 -1.09
CA PRO A 221 20.53 -0.39 -0.13
C PRO A 221 20.83 -1.71 0.59
N ILE A 222 22.11 -2.06 0.73
CA ILE A 222 22.54 -3.15 1.61
C ILE A 222 22.56 -2.59 3.03
N LEU A 223 21.60 -2.99 3.86
CA LEU A 223 21.55 -2.61 5.27
C LEU A 223 22.54 -3.47 6.07
N GLU A 224 23.50 -2.85 6.76
CA GLU A 224 24.32 -3.58 7.74
C GLU A 224 23.47 -3.97 8.97
N PRO A 225 23.68 -5.16 9.58
CA PRO A 225 22.83 -5.67 10.67
C PRO A 225 22.90 -4.89 12.00
N ALA A 226 23.67 -3.82 12.10
CA ALA A 226 23.80 -3.06 13.35
C ALA A 226 23.52 -1.58 13.11
N GLN A 227 22.52 -1.05 13.83
CA GLN A 227 22.15 0.37 13.99
C GLN A 227 21.02 0.95 13.16
N GLY A 228 20.23 0.17 12.41
CA GLY A 228 18.84 0.52 12.04
C GLY A 228 18.60 1.90 11.42
N LYS A 229 19.64 2.53 10.86
CA LYS A 229 19.55 3.79 10.13
C LYS A 229 19.84 3.48 8.67
N PRO A 230 18.94 3.83 7.74
CA PRO A 230 19.28 3.84 6.33
C PRO A 230 20.50 4.74 6.15
N LEU A 231 21.57 4.18 5.59
CA LEU A 231 22.72 4.95 5.17
C LEU A 231 22.28 5.80 3.97
N ASP A 232 22.15 7.10 4.18
CA ASP A 232 22.15 8.07 3.09
C ASP A 232 23.54 8.04 2.46
N ARG A 233 23.74 7.21 1.43
CA ARG A 233 25.04 7.10 0.73
C ARG A 233 24.84 6.99 -0.78
N LEU A 234 25.08 8.12 -1.44
CA LEU A 234 25.39 8.32 -2.86
C LEU A 234 26.66 7.57 -3.33
N GLY A 235 26.80 6.27 -3.03
CA GLY A 235 27.99 5.48 -3.33
C GLY A 235 27.71 4.00 -3.53
N ALA A 236 27.43 3.60 -4.77
CA ALA A 236 27.77 2.35 -5.48
C ALA A 236 27.68 0.94 -4.83
N GLU A 237 27.33 0.77 -3.56
CA GLU A 237 27.35 -0.52 -2.83
C GLU A 237 25.96 -1.07 -2.53
N GLY A 238 25.03 -0.91 -3.47
CA GLY A 238 23.72 -1.54 -3.37
C GLY A 238 23.42 -2.43 -4.57
N ILE A 239 22.31 -3.15 -4.47
CA ILE A 239 21.87 -4.13 -5.47
C ILE A 239 21.10 -3.38 -6.57
N PRO A 240 21.55 -3.37 -7.84
CA PRO A 240 20.83 -2.70 -8.92
C PRO A 240 19.53 -3.43 -9.28
N TRP A 241 18.47 -2.65 -9.55
CA TRP A 241 17.18 -3.16 -10.00
C TRP A 241 16.83 -2.66 -11.40
N PHE A 242 16.30 -3.56 -12.21
CA PHE A 242 15.86 -3.27 -13.57
C PHE A 242 14.47 -3.85 -13.87
N ALA A 243 13.74 -3.22 -14.79
CA ALA A 243 12.57 -3.80 -15.43
C ALA A 243 12.85 -4.06 -16.91
N VAL A 244 12.43 -5.22 -17.41
CA VAL A 244 12.54 -5.60 -18.82
C VAL A 244 11.15 -5.73 -19.42
N ASP A 245 10.94 -5.07 -20.55
CA ASP A 245 9.71 -5.19 -21.33
C ASP A 245 9.85 -6.30 -22.38
N LEU A 246 9.13 -7.40 -22.19
CA LEU A 246 9.05 -8.52 -23.11
C LEU A 246 7.72 -8.55 -23.87
N THR A 247 7.10 -7.39 -24.09
CA THR A 247 5.89 -7.28 -24.94
C THR A 247 6.16 -7.83 -26.34
N GLY A 248 5.26 -8.70 -26.83
CA GLY A 248 5.35 -9.31 -28.15
C GLY A 248 6.41 -10.40 -28.30
N LYS A 249 7.03 -10.85 -27.20
CA LYS A 249 8.01 -11.96 -27.20
C LYS A 249 7.40 -13.33 -26.93
N PHE A 250 6.12 -13.39 -26.57
CA PHE A 250 5.43 -14.62 -26.18
C PHE A 250 4.14 -14.79 -26.96
N GLU A 251 3.90 -16.00 -27.47
CA GLU A 251 2.62 -16.39 -28.05
C GLU A 251 1.69 -16.96 -26.97
N ASP A 252 2.23 -17.79 -26.08
CA ASP A 252 1.55 -18.33 -24.90
C ASP A 252 2.19 -17.79 -23.61
N TYR A 253 1.43 -16.94 -22.92
CA TYR A 253 1.88 -16.28 -21.70
C TYR A 253 1.95 -17.20 -20.48
N ASP A 254 1.11 -18.24 -20.42
CA ASP A 254 1.13 -19.20 -19.32
C ASP A 254 2.37 -20.08 -19.47
N GLN A 255 2.61 -20.62 -20.66
CA GLN A 255 3.82 -21.38 -20.95
C GLN A 255 5.08 -20.54 -20.71
N ALA A 256 5.10 -19.29 -21.20
CA ALA A 256 6.24 -18.38 -21.01
C ALA A 256 6.52 -18.10 -19.53
N ALA A 257 5.49 -17.84 -18.72
CA ALA A 257 5.67 -17.64 -17.28
C ALA A 257 6.28 -18.89 -16.62
N LYS A 258 5.79 -20.09 -16.96
CA LYS A 258 6.30 -21.35 -16.43
C LYS A 258 7.74 -21.66 -16.83
N ALA A 259 8.20 -21.13 -17.96
CA ALA A 259 9.59 -21.25 -18.38
C ALA A 259 10.56 -20.47 -17.45
N PHE A 260 10.11 -19.35 -16.86
CA PHE A 260 10.91 -18.62 -15.86
C PHE A 260 10.84 -19.28 -14.49
N HIS A 261 9.66 -19.71 -14.05
CA HIS A 261 9.49 -20.41 -12.78
C HIS A 261 8.19 -21.25 -12.76
N PRO A 262 8.18 -22.48 -12.21
CA PRO A 262 6.99 -23.36 -12.22
C PRO A 262 5.74 -22.77 -11.58
N GLU A 263 5.89 -21.86 -10.61
CA GLU A 263 4.78 -21.17 -9.95
C GLU A 263 4.51 -19.75 -10.47
N ALA A 264 5.21 -19.33 -11.53
CA ALA A 264 5.03 -17.99 -12.08
C ALA A 264 3.77 -17.88 -12.95
N GLU A 265 3.23 -16.67 -13.00
CA GLU A 265 2.14 -16.24 -13.88
C GLU A 265 2.25 -14.73 -14.14
N PHE A 266 1.70 -14.28 -15.28
CA PHE A 266 1.53 -12.86 -15.54
C PHE A 266 0.19 -12.39 -14.95
N LEU A 267 0.23 -11.37 -14.08
CA LEU A 267 -1.00 -10.74 -13.60
C LEU A 267 -1.70 -9.94 -14.69
N SER A 268 -3.01 -9.77 -14.61
CA SER A 268 -3.73 -8.85 -15.49
C SER A 268 -3.20 -7.41 -15.32
N ALA A 269 -3.24 -6.63 -16.39
CA ALA A 269 -2.72 -5.27 -16.44
C ALA A 269 -3.62 -4.23 -15.73
N ASP A 270 -4.77 -4.67 -15.20
CA ASP A 270 -5.73 -3.84 -14.49
C ASP A 270 -5.32 -3.58 -13.03
N PHE A 271 -5.87 -2.51 -12.45
CA PHE A 271 -5.49 -2.07 -11.13
C PHE A 271 -5.88 -3.04 -10.01
N ARG A 272 -6.94 -3.85 -10.18
CA ARG A 272 -7.40 -4.77 -9.13
C ARG A 272 -6.39 -5.89 -8.95
N SER A 273 -5.85 -6.42 -10.05
CA SER A 273 -4.78 -7.41 -10.01
C SER A 273 -3.50 -6.87 -9.38
N ALA A 274 -3.18 -5.58 -9.56
CA ALA A 274 -2.00 -4.99 -8.93
C ALA A 274 -2.13 -4.84 -7.40
N MET A 275 -3.34 -4.64 -6.87
CA MET A 275 -3.61 -4.44 -5.44
C MET A 275 -3.41 -5.68 -4.55
N VAL A 276 -3.09 -6.84 -5.14
CA VAL A 276 -2.79 -8.08 -4.41
C VAL A 276 -1.28 -8.25 -4.11
N LEU A 277 -0.45 -7.36 -4.65
CA LEU A 277 0.99 -7.35 -4.39
C LEU A 277 1.29 -6.79 -2.99
N PRO A 278 2.37 -7.24 -2.33
CA PRO A 278 2.95 -6.54 -1.19
C PRO A 278 3.24 -5.08 -1.54
N GLU A 279 3.16 -4.20 -0.54
CA GLU A 279 3.38 -2.76 -0.68
C GLU A 279 4.71 -2.39 -1.37
N THR A 280 5.77 -3.12 -1.04
CA THR A 280 7.12 -2.93 -1.63
C THR A 280 7.15 -3.28 -3.11
N ASP A 281 6.55 -4.43 -3.46
CA ASP A 281 6.47 -4.94 -4.83
C ASP A 281 5.58 -4.04 -5.69
N ALA A 282 4.44 -3.63 -5.12
CA ALA A 282 3.52 -2.71 -5.74
C ALA A 282 4.23 -1.39 -6.11
N ALA A 283 5.04 -0.84 -5.23
CA ALA A 283 5.76 0.41 -5.49
C ALA A 283 6.82 0.29 -6.61
N ILE A 284 7.60 -0.81 -6.63
CA ILE A 284 8.52 -1.10 -7.74
C ILE A 284 7.75 -1.21 -9.05
N TYR A 285 6.67 -1.99 -9.04
CA TYR A 285 5.81 -2.19 -10.21
C TYR A 285 5.19 -0.87 -10.68
N ALA A 286 4.74 0.00 -9.79
CA ALA A 286 4.14 1.28 -10.15
C ALA A 286 5.11 2.18 -10.94
N GLN A 287 6.37 2.24 -10.52
CA GLN A 287 7.42 2.97 -11.23
C GLN A 287 7.66 2.35 -12.62
N ALA A 288 7.88 1.04 -12.68
CA ALA A 288 8.18 0.34 -13.93
C ALA A 288 7.00 0.44 -14.93
N ARG A 289 5.78 0.18 -14.46
CA ARG A 289 4.55 0.23 -15.27
C ARG A 289 4.32 1.61 -15.86
N SER A 290 4.45 2.68 -15.06
CA SER A 290 4.24 4.06 -15.55
C SER A 290 5.22 4.43 -16.68
N LEU A 291 6.49 4.04 -16.53
CA LEU A 291 7.52 4.27 -17.55
C LEU A 291 7.27 3.45 -18.83
N LEU A 292 6.87 2.18 -18.69
CA LEU A 292 6.57 1.33 -19.85
C LEU A 292 5.29 1.77 -20.57
N ASP A 293 4.25 2.18 -19.85
CA ASP A 293 3.01 2.73 -20.44
C ASP A 293 3.32 4.04 -21.20
N TRP A 294 4.18 4.90 -20.64
CA TRP A 294 4.71 6.07 -21.35
C TRP A 294 5.46 5.68 -22.62
N HIS A 295 6.40 4.74 -22.56
CA HIS A 295 7.13 4.30 -23.75
C HIS A 295 6.23 3.65 -24.81
N ALA A 296 5.16 2.95 -24.41
CA ALA A 296 4.22 2.35 -25.32
C ALA A 296 3.44 3.41 -26.13
N ARG A 297 3.09 4.55 -25.51
CA ARG A 297 2.24 5.60 -26.11
C ARG A 297 3.03 6.74 -26.75
N TYR A 298 4.24 7.04 -26.28
CA TYR A 298 5.02 8.21 -26.68
C TYR A 298 6.19 7.84 -27.61
N LYS A 299 5.94 6.98 -28.60
CA LYS A 299 6.97 6.51 -29.55
C LYS A 299 7.44 7.60 -30.53
N PHE A 300 6.64 8.64 -30.74
CA PHE A 300 6.90 9.73 -31.66
C PHE A 300 7.03 11.06 -30.92
N CYS A 301 7.81 11.98 -31.49
CA CYS A 301 8.06 13.30 -30.93
C CYS A 301 6.79 14.16 -31.05
N SER A 302 6.29 14.65 -29.92
CA SER A 302 5.11 15.53 -29.91
C SER A 302 5.34 16.89 -30.57
N THR A 303 6.60 17.29 -30.81
CA THR A 303 6.94 18.57 -31.44
C THR A 303 6.91 18.50 -32.98
N CYS A 304 7.36 17.40 -33.58
CA CYS A 304 7.52 17.30 -35.05
C CYS A 304 6.99 15.99 -35.68
N GLY A 305 6.48 15.05 -34.88
CA GLY A 305 5.97 13.76 -35.35
C GLY A 305 7.02 12.71 -35.71
N SER A 306 8.31 13.04 -35.74
CA SER A 306 9.38 12.07 -36.04
C SER A 306 9.53 10.99 -34.96
N PRO A 307 10.07 9.80 -35.27
CA PRO A 307 10.38 8.78 -34.28
C PRO A 307 11.30 9.30 -33.17
N THR A 308 11.21 8.64 -32.02
CA THR A 308 12.07 8.90 -30.86
C THR A 308 12.73 7.61 -30.40
N ARG A 309 13.93 7.73 -29.85
CA ARG A 309 14.64 6.61 -29.19
C ARG A 309 14.70 6.81 -27.68
N MET A 310 14.78 5.70 -26.95
CA MET A 310 14.93 5.71 -25.49
C MET A 310 16.38 6.04 -25.10
N GLU A 311 16.54 6.86 -24.06
CA GLU A 311 17.81 7.32 -23.50
C GLU A 311 17.71 7.37 -21.96
N GLU A 312 18.83 7.62 -21.28
CA GLU A 312 18.91 7.73 -19.81
C GLU A 312 18.23 6.55 -19.07
N SER A 313 18.50 5.33 -19.55
CA SER A 313 17.99 4.06 -19.00
C SER A 313 16.46 4.04 -18.78
N GLY A 314 15.73 4.61 -19.73
CA GLY A 314 14.26 4.60 -19.74
C GLY A 314 13.57 5.87 -19.23
N TYR A 315 14.33 6.89 -18.82
CA TYR A 315 13.76 8.14 -18.28
C TYR A 315 13.80 9.29 -19.27
N LYS A 316 14.20 9.01 -20.51
CA LYS A 316 14.22 10.01 -21.56
C LYS A 316 13.88 9.40 -22.91
N ARG A 317 13.23 10.19 -23.76
CA ARG A 317 13.10 9.94 -25.19
C ARG A 317 13.69 11.11 -25.95
N ILE A 318 14.49 10.83 -26.97
CA ILE A 318 15.13 11.84 -27.81
C ILE A 318 14.63 11.68 -29.24
N CYS A 319 14.20 12.79 -29.83
CA CYS A 319 13.79 12.86 -31.22
C CYS A 319 14.97 12.50 -32.15
N GLU A 320 14.71 11.69 -33.17
CA GLU A 320 15.73 11.31 -34.14
C GLU A 320 15.98 12.40 -35.20
N ASN A 321 15.03 13.33 -35.38
CA ASN A 321 15.21 14.49 -36.24
C ASN A 321 16.11 15.54 -35.57
N GLN A 322 17.33 15.71 -36.10
CA GLN A 322 18.36 16.60 -35.56
C GLN A 322 17.98 18.09 -35.59
N ASP A 323 17.07 18.48 -36.49
CA ASP A 323 16.63 19.88 -36.61
C ASP A 323 15.47 20.23 -35.66
N CYS A 324 14.93 19.24 -34.95
CA CYS A 324 13.78 19.41 -34.07
C CYS A 324 14.10 20.38 -32.92
N SER A 325 13.20 21.35 -32.68
CA SER A 325 13.33 22.30 -31.57
C SER A 325 13.29 21.64 -30.20
N SER A 326 12.74 20.43 -30.07
CA SER A 326 12.78 19.66 -28.82
C SER A 326 14.20 19.29 -28.38
N LEU A 327 15.19 19.36 -29.28
CA LEU A 327 16.60 19.12 -28.99
C LEU A 327 17.34 20.40 -28.53
N LYS A 328 16.68 21.56 -28.61
CA LYS A 328 17.25 22.87 -28.26
C LYS A 328 16.75 23.29 -26.87
N GLY A 329 17.50 22.93 -25.83
CA GLY A 329 17.15 23.18 -24.43
C GLY A 329 16.49 21.99 -23.74
N VAL A 330 15.80 22.24 -22.63
CA VAL A 330 15.15 21.20 -21.82
C VAL A 330 13.63 21.31 -21.99
N HIS A 331 13.03 20.28 -22.57
CA HIS A 331 11.59 20.23 -22.85
C HIS A 331 10.96 18.99 -22.22
N ASN A 332 9.76 19.15 -21.67
CA ASN A 332 8.99 18.06 -21.06
C ASN A 332 8.63 16.93 -22.06
N THR A 333 8.64 17.23 -23.37
CA THR A 333 8.42 16.25 -24.44
C THR A 333 9.42 15.09 -24.42
N SER A 334 10.57 15.29 -23.77
CA SER A 334 11.61 14.26 -23.61
C SER A 334 11.42 13.36 -22.39
N TYR A 335 10.55 13.72 -21.43
CA TYR A 335 10.52 13.10 -20.10
C TYR A 335 9.19 12.38 -19.80
N PRO A 336 9.19 11.40 -18.88
CA PRO A 336 7.97 10.71 -18.44
C PRO A 336 6.93 11.69 -17.91
N ARG A 337 5.66 11.39 -18.21
CA ARG A 337 4.52 12.18 -17.77
C ARG A 337 4.04 11.73 -16.38
N VAL A 338 3.67 12.68 -15.54
CA VAL A 338 2.97 12.46 -14.27
C VAL A 338 1.80 13.44 -14.23
N ASP A 339 0.57 12.91 -14.22
CA ASP A 339 -0.64 13.71 -14.20
C ASP A 339 -1.12 13.92 -12.75
N PRO A 340 -1.11 15.15 -12.21
CA PRO A 340 -1.59 15.40 -10.84
C PRO A 340 -3.12 15.36 -10.79
N VAL A 341 -3.65 14.62 -9.81
CA VAL A 341 -5.09 14.48 -9.54
C VAL A 341 -5.35 14.75 -8.08
N VAL A 342 -6.26 15.67 -7.78
CA VAL A 342 -6.72 15.89 -6.41
C VAL A 342 -7.79 14.87 -6.06
N ILE A 343 -7.79 14.39 -4.82
CA ILE A 343 -8.84 13.54 -4.26
C ILE A 343 -9.19 14.04 -2.87
N MET A 344 -10.43 14.45 -2.67
CA MET A 344 -10.82 15.23 -1.51
C MET A 344 -11.97 14.60 -0.73
N LEU A 345 -11.81 14.57 0.59
CA LEU A 345 -12.91 14.37 1.51
C LEU A 345 -13.42 15.73 1.98
N VAL A 346 -14.62 16.10 1.56
CA VAL A 346 -15.25 17.36 1.94
C VAL A 346 -16.04 17.14 3.23
N ILE A 347 -15.72 17.91 4.26
CA ILE A 347 -16.28 17.83 5.60
C ILE A 347 -17.34 18.93 5.74
N SER A 348 -18.53 18.58 6.26
CA SER A 348 -19.65 19.50 6.46
C SER A 348 -19.30 20.67 7.39
N GLN A 349 -20.12 21.73 7.40
CA GLN A 349 -19.84 22.93 8.18
C GLN A 349 -19.76 22.64 9.69
N ASP A 350 -20.61 21.76 10.19
CA ASP A 350 -20.62 21.30 11.58
C ASP A 350 -19.50 20.28 11.92
N GLY A 351 -18.77 19.77 10.92
CA GLY A 351 -17.71 18.78 11.11
C GLY A 351 -18.20 17.35 11.36
N ARG A 352 -19.50 17.08 11.27
CA ARG A 352 -20.12 15.79 11.68
C ARG A 352 -20.37 14.84 10.51
N ARG A 353 -20.34 15.35 9.27
CA ARG A 353 -20.59 14.60 8.05
C ARG A 353 -19.47 14.82 7.05
N CYS A 354 -19.34 13.90 6.11
CA CYS A 354 -18.50 14.06 4.94
C CYS A 354 -19.27 13.79 3.65
N LEU A 355 -18.87 14.44 2.56
CA LEU A 355 -19.44 14.25 1.24
C LEU A 355 -18.69 13.12 0.54
N LEU A 356 -19.44 12.15 0.02
CA LEU A 356 -18.93 11.13 -0.89
C LEU A 356 -19.79 11.07 -2.14
N GLY A 357 -19.16 10.77 -3.27
CA GLY A 357 -19.79 10.57 -4.57
C GLY A 357 -19.67 9.13 -5.07
N ARG A 358 -20.43 8.80 -6.12
CA ARG A 358 -20.27 7.56 -6.88
C ARG A 358 -20.46 7.79 -8.36
N GLN A 359 -19.77 7.01 -9.19
CA GLN A 359 -19.94 6.99 -10.64
C GLN A 359 -20.74 5.75 -11.07
N LYS A 360 -21.39 5.81 -12.24
CA LYS A 360 -22.19 4.68 -12.78
C LYS A 360 -21.39 3.38 -12.92
N ARG A 361 -20.10 3.48 -13.25
CA ARG A 361 -19.18 2.34 -13.41
C ARG A 361 -18.78 1.68 -12.09
N PHE A 362 -19.02 2.32 -10.95
CA PHE A 362 -18.67 1.75 -9.66
C PHE A 362 -19.61 0.59 -9.30
N PRO A 363 -19.11 -0.43 -8.58
CA PRO A 363 -19.97 -1.43 -7.97
C PRO A 363 -21.14 -0.78 -7.23
N SER A 364 -22.30 -1.42 -7.28
CA SER A 364 -23.47 -0.93 -6.55
C SER A 364 -23.14 -0.81 -5.06
N GLY A 365 -23.51 0.32 -4.45
CA GLY A 365 -23.23 0.62 -3.04
C GLY A 365 -21.86 1.22 -2.73
N MET A 366 -20.92 1.26 -3.68
CA MET A 366 -19.63 1.91 -3.43
C MET A 366 -19.74 3.43 -3.54
N PHE A 367 -19.29 4.15 -2.51
CA PHE A 367 -19.12 5.60 -2.47
C PHE A 367 -17.65 5.95 -2.17
N SER A 368 -17.13 7.02 -2.78
CA SER A 368 -15.74 7.44 -2.66
C SER A 368 -15.61 8.96 -2.54
N CYS A 369 -14.40 9.42 -2.23
CA CYS A 369 -14.04 10.82 -2.37
C CYS A 369 -14.26 11.28 -3.82
N LEU A 370 -14.60 12.55 -3.98
CA LEU A 370 -14.55 13.23 -5.28
C LEU A 370 -13.10 13.39 -5.71
N ALA A 371 -12.84 13.41 -7.01
CA ALA A 371 -11.48 13.50 -7.53
C ALA A 371 -11.45 13.96 -8.98
N GLY A 372 -10.45 14.77 -9.33
CA GLY A 372 -10.23 15.21 -10.71
C GLY A 372 -8.85 15.76 -10.97
N PHE A 373 -8.56 15.99 -12.26
CA PHE A 373 -7.25 16.44 -12.71
C PHE A 373 -7.03 17.90 -12.35
N MET A 374 -5.82 18.25 -11.94
CA MET A 374 -5.45 19.66 -11.83
C MET A 374 -5.29 20.27 -13.22
N GLU A 375 -5.73 21.51 -13.40
CA GLU A 375 -5.58 22.25 -14.65
C GLU A 375 -4.28 23.07 -14.70
N PRO A 376 -3.79 23.44 -15.91
CA PRO A 376 -2.62 24.30 -16.04
C PRO A 376 -2.78 25.65 -15.33
N GLY A 377 -1.85 25.98 -14.44
CA GLY A 377 -1.87 27.23 -13.67
C GLY A 377 -2.70 27.17 -12.39
N GLU A 378 -3.31 26.02 -12.09
CA GLU A 378 -4.13 25.81 -10.91
C GLU A 378 -3.29 25.35 -9.70
N THR A 379 -3.65 25.81 -8.51
CA THR A 379 -3.12 25.26 -7.25
C THR A 379 -3.87 23.98 -6.87
N MET A 380 -3.30 23.16 -5.97
CA MET A 380 -4.00 21.97 -5.46
C MET A 380 -5.32 22.37 -4.80
N GLU A 381 -5.31 23.46 -4.04
CA GLU A 381 -6.46 23.96 -3.31
C GLU A 381 -7.56 24.47 -4.25
N ASP A 382 -7.19 25.12 -5.36
CA ASP A 382 -8.15 25.59 -6.36
C ASP A 382 -8.77 24.42 -7.13
N ALA A 383 -7.98 23.41 -7.50
CA ALA A 383 -8.49 22.18 -8.12
C ALA A 383 -9.50 21.48 -7.21
N VAL A 384 -9.20 21.35 -5.91
CA VAL A 384 -10.14 20.79 -4.93
C VAL A 384 -11.46 21.56 -4.90
N ARG A 385 -11.40 22.90 -4.94
CA ARG A 385 -12.62 23.74 -4.92
C ARG A 385 -13.42 23.62 -6.21
N ARG A 386 -12.75 23.67 -7.36
CA ARG A 386 -13.36 23.57 -8.69
C ARG A 386 -14.03 22.21 -8.86
N GLU A 387 -13.28 21.13 -8.72
CA GLU A 387 -13.78 19.76 -8.90
C GLU A 387 -14.94 19.43 -7.94
N THR A 388 -14.86 19.87 -6.68
CA THR A 388 -15.98 19.68 -5.73
C THR A 388 -17.24 20.39 -6.22
N PHE A 389 -17.09 21.62 -6.72
CA PHE A 389 -18.21 22.43 -7.17
C PHE A 389 -18.82 21.90 -8.47
N GLU A 390 -18.01 21.46 -9.42
CA GLU A 390 -18.44 20.87 -10.69
C GLU A 390 -19.24 19.58 -10.45
N GLU A 391 -18.68 18.60 -9.72
CA GLU A 391 -19.33 17.31 -9.54
C GLU A 391 -20.56 17.37 -8.62
N SER A 392 -20.53 18.21 -7.59
CA SER A 392 -21.52 18.16 -6.48
C SER A 392 -22.27 19.45 -6.18
N GLY A 393 -21.86 20.59 -6.75
CA GLY A 393 -22.41 21.92 -6.44
C GLY A 393 -22.03 22.46 -5.05
N VAL A 394 -21.30 21.69 -4.23
CA VAL A 394 -20.86 22.11 -2.90
C VAL A 394 -19.66 23.05 -3.00
N ARG A 395 -19.70 24.17 -2.26
CA ARG A 395 -18.60 25.12 -2.17
C ARG A 395 -17.66 24.75 -1.03
N VAL A 396 -16.37 24.93 -1.24
CA VAL A 396 -15.29 24.59 -0.30
C VAL A 396 -14.46 25.84 0.02
N GLY A 397 -14.08 25.97 1.29
CA GLY A 397 -13.19 27.01 1.80
C GLY A 397 -11.77 26.48 2.01
N GLU A 398 -11.43 26.18 3.26
CA GLU A 398 -10.11 25.65 3.66
C GLU A 398 -9.86 24.26 3.06
N VAL A 399 -8.62 24.04 2.63
CA VAL A 399 -8.14 22.78 2.06
C VAL A 399 -6.82 22.42 2.74
N HIS A 400 -6.72 21.20 3.26
CA HIS A 400 -5.55 20.68 3.94
C HIS A 400 -5.05 19.43 3.22
N TYR A 401 -3.77 19.43 2.86
CA TYR A 401 -3.09 18.25 2.35
C TYR A 401 -3.07 17.13 3.41
N HIS A 402 -3.35 15.89 2.96
CA HIS A 402 -3.28 14.69 3.77
C HIS A 402 -2.06 13.83 3.39
N SER A 403 -2.08 13.22 2.21
CA SER A 403 -1.00 12.36 1.71
C SER A 403 -1.13 12.12 0.20
N CYS A 404 -0.07 11.64 -0.47
CA CYS A 404 -0.10 11.30 -1.89
C CYS A 404 0.02 9.80 -2.15
N GLN A 405 -0.57 9.34 -3.25
CA GLN A 405 -0.46 7.98 -3.76
C GLN A 405 -0.14 7.99 -5.25
N PRO A 406 0.99 7.40 -5.69
CA PRO A 406 1.18 7.10 -7.10
C PRO A 406 0.09 6.15 -7.59
N TRP A 407 -0.47 6.43 -8.76
CA TRP A 407 -1.49 5.60 -9.39
C TRP A 407 -1.07 5.28 -10.82
N PRO A 408 -0.44 4.11 -11.05
CA PRO A 408 0.25 3.82 -12.30
C PRO A 408 -0.71 3.34 -13.39
N PHE A 409 -1.90 3.94 -13.53
CA PHE A 409 -2.93 3.52 -14.49
C PHE A 409 -3.54 4.72 -15.24
N PRO A 410 -2.80 5.39 -16.16
CA PRO A 410 -1.46 5.03 -16.61
C PRO A 410 -0.33 5.66 -15.77
N SER A 411 -0.42 6.93 -15.38
CA SER A 411 0.69 7.67 -14.75
C SER A 411 0.21 8.89 -13.95
N THR A 412 -0.59 8.65 -12.93
CA THR A 412 -1.22 9.69 -12.12
C THR A 412 -0.55 9.82 -10.74
N LEU A 413 -0.47 11.02 -10.20
CA LEU A 413 -0.16 11.27 -8.79
C LEU A 413 -1.43 11.74 -8.09
N MET A 414 -2.02 10.87 -7.27
CA MET A 414 -3.21 11.19 -6.49
C MET A 414 -2.77 11.99 -5.26
N ILE A 415 -3.37 13.15 -5.04
CA ILE A 415 -3.07 14.11 -3.99
C ILE A 415 -4.29 14.20 -3.08
N GLY A 416 -4.19 13.60 -1.90
CA GLY A 416 -5.28 13.47 -0.95
C GLY A 416 -5.44 14.72 -0.10
N CYS A 417 -6.67 15.22 0.02
CA CYS A 417 -7.00 16.42 0.79
C CYS A 417 -8.21 16.22 1.71
N HIS A 418 -8.21 16.93 2.84
CA HIS A 418 -9.42 17.23 3.62
C HIS A 418 -9.83 18.67 3.31
N ALA A 419 -11.12 18.88 3.06
CA ALA A 419 -11.66 20.16 2.64
C ALA A 419 -12.85 20.55 3.51
N LYS A 420 -13.00 21.84 3.86
CA LYS A 420 -14.13 22.33 4.66
C LYS A 420 -15.20 22.94 3.75
N ALA A 421 -16.42 22.40 3.82
CA ALA A 421 -17.55 22.93 3.08
C ALA A 421 -17.97 24.32 3.61
N THR A 422 -18.40 25.20 2.69
CA THR A 422 -19.01 26.51 2.97
C THR A 422 -20.47 26.57 2.49
N SER A 423 -20.95 25.55 1.77
CA SER A 423 -22.35 25.29 1.47
C SER A 423 -22.67 23.80 1.66
N GLU A 424 -23.95 23.42 1.78
CA GLU A 424 -24.32 22.01 1.98
C GLU A 424 -25.35 21.48 0.96
N ASN A 425 -25.90 22.36 0.12
CA ASN A 425 -26.82 21.95 -0.95
C ASN A 425 -26.06 21.19 -2.03
N ILE A 426 -26.46 19.94 -2.24
CA ILE A 426 -25.89 19.08 -3.28
C ILE A 426 -26.69 19.29 -4.57
N LYS A 427 -25.97 19.55 -5.66
CA LYS A 427 -26.47 19.52 -7.04
C LYS A 427 -25.51 18.69 -7.88
N VAL A 428 -25.85 17.41 -8.05
CA VAL A 428 -25.03 16.43 -8.76
C VAL A 428 -25.00 16.75 -10.26
N ASP A 429 -23.80 16.81 -10.85
CA ASP A 429 -23.66 16.71 -12.31
C ASP A 429 -23.79 15.23 -12.74
N LYS A 430 -24.87 14.93 -13.45
CA LYS A 430 -25.21 13.57 -13.90
C LYS A 430 -24.41 13.10 -15.11
N GLU A 431 -23.65 13.98 -15.75
CA GLU A 431 -22.70 13.62 -16.79
C GLU A 431 -21.45 12.96 -16.18
N GLU A 432 -21.01 13.42 -15.02
CA GLU A 432 -19.80 12.93 -14.37
C GLU A 432 -20.07 11.88 -13.29
N ILE A 433 -20.98 12.17 -12.36
CA ILE A 433 -21.26 11.30 -11.21
C ILE A 433 -22.74 10.90 -11.14
N ASP A 434 -22.97 9.70 -10.64
CA ASP A 434 -24.30 9.11 -10.51
C ASP A 434 -25.03 9.66 -9.29
N ASP A 435 -24.32 9.88 -8.18
CA ASP A 435 -24.90 10.35 -6.93
C ASP A 435 -23.84 10.95 -6.00
N ALA A 436 -24.24 11.88 -5.13
CA ALA A 436 -23.42 12.43 -4.07
C ALA A 436 -24.26 12.65 -2.81
N ARG A 437 -23.71 12.28 -1.65
CA ARG A 437 -24.44 12.34 -0.37
C ARG A 437 -23.53 12.73 0.79
N TRP A 438 -24.13 13.37 1.77
CA TRP A 438 -23.54 13.56 3.10
C TRP A 438 -23.72 12.27 3.92
N PHE A 439 -22.63 11.75 4.44
CA PHE A 439 -22.61 10.60 5.35
C PHE A 439 -22.16 11.04 6.74
N THR A 440 -22.86 10.59 7.78
CA THR A 440 -22.40 10.80 9.15
C THR A 440 -21.16 9.99 9.43
N ARG A 441 -20.43 10.40 10.47
CA ARG A 441 -19.26 9.68 10.91
C ARG A 441 -19.55 8.21 11.28
N GLU A 442 -20.68 7.95 11.93
CA GLU A 442 -21.12 6.61 12.31
C GLU A 442 -21.39 5.77 11.05
N GLU A 443 -22.03 6.34 10.03
CA GLU A 443 -22.25 5.67 8.75
C GLU A 443 -20.90 5.31 8.09
N ILE A 444 -19.92 6.22 8.09
CA ILE A 444 -18.59 5.95 7.55
C ILE A 444 -17.88 4.83 8.31
N LEU A 445 -17.95 4.81 9.64
CA LEU A 445 -17.37 3.72 10.44
C LEU A 445 -17.98 2.36 10.09
N LEU A 446 -19.30 2.31 9.85
CA LEU A 446 -19.99 1.11 9.37
C LEU A 446 -19.62 0.75 7.92
N MET A 447 -19.44 1.74 7.04
CA MET A 447 -19.01 1.51 5.64
C MET A 447 -17.57 0.97 5.57
N LEU A 448 -16.67 1.42 6.46
CA LEU A 448 -15.29 0.95 6.57
C LEU A 448 -15.21 -0.53 7.00
N THR A 449 -16.16 -0.99 7.83
CA THR A 449 -16.24 -2.39 8.29
C THR A 449 -17.17 -3.26 7.45
N GLY A 450 -17.82 -2.70 6.43
CA GLY A 450 -18.79 -3.41 5.58
C GLY A 450 -20.10 -3.77 6.29
N GLN A 451 -20.45 -3.04 7.35
CA GLN A 451 -21.63 -3.28 8.21
C GLN A 451 -22.76 -2.24 8.00
N HIS A 452 -22.66 -1.38 6.98
CA HIS A 452 -23.69 -0.39 6.69
C HIS A 452 -25.01 -1.06 6.28
N LYS A 453 -26.12 -0.67 6.92
CA LYS A 453 -27.46 -1.29 6.74
C LYS A 453 -27.94 -1.37 5.29
N ASP A 454 -27.62 -0.34 4.49
CA ASP A 454 -28.03 -0.24 3.09
C ASP A 454 -26.99 -0.87 2.11
N GLY A 455 -25.99 -1.58 2.64
CA GLY A 455 -24.93 -2.20 1.85
C GLY A 455 -23.93 -1.21 1.25
N PHE A 456 -23.86 0.03 1.77
CA PHE A 456 -22.87 1.00 1.32
C PHE A 456 -21.48 0.69 1.86
N PHE A 457 -20.46 0.93 1.05
CA PHE A 457 -19.06 0.71 1.42
C PHE A 457 -18.14 1.70 0.71
N VAL A 458 -16.92 1.83 1.23
CA VAL A 458 -15.86 2.68 0.66
C VAL A 458 -14.82 1.83 -0.10
N PRO A 459 -13.94 2.43 -0.92
CA PRO A 459 -12.86 1.70 -1.60
C PRO A 459 -12.00 0.84 -0.64
N PRO A 460 -11.25 -0.15 -1.18
CA PRO A 460 -10.44 -1.04 -0.36
C PRO A 460 -9.31 -0.30 0.36
N PRO A 461 -8.73 -0.88 1.43
CA PRO A 461 -7.69 -0.23 2.23
C PRO A 461 -6.46 0.25 1.46
N GLN A 462 -6.14 -0.34 0.32
CA GLN A 462 -5.02 0.07 -0.52
C GLN A 462 -5.25 1.43 -1.22
N ALA A 463 -6.50 1.88 -1.36
CA ALA A 463 -6.83 3.11 -2.07
C ALA A 463 -6.66 4.35 -1.20
N LEU A 464 -6.15 5.44 -1.78
CA LEU A 464 -5.99 6.73 -1.09
C LEU A 464 -7.32 7.26 -0.54
N ALA A 465 -8.42 7.11 -1.28
CA ALA A 465 -9.76 7.46 -0.80
C ALA A 465 -10.08 6.81 0.56
N HIS A 466 -9.77 5.52 0.71
CA HIS A 466 -9.98 4.81 1.97
C HIS A 466 -9.14 5.43 3.10
N GLN A 467 -7.87 5.73 2.83
CA GLN A 467 -6.98 6.31 3.83
C GLN A 467 -7.44 7.71 4.27
N VAL A 468 -7.84 8.55 3.32
CA VAL A 468 -8.35 9.90 3.59
C VAL A 468 -9.66 9.84 4.39
N ILE A 469 -10.58 8.94 4.03
CA ILE A 469 -11.84 8.71 4.76
C ILE A 469 -11.57 8.19 6.18
N LYS A 470 -10.75 7.14 6.30
CA LYS A 470 -10.39 6.51 7.58
C LYS A 470 -9.74 7.51 8.53
N ALA A 471 -8.86 8.38 8.02
CA ALA A 471 -8.20 9.39 8.82
C ALA A 471 -9.21 10.31 9.50
N TRP A 472 -10.16 10.88 8.76
CA TRP A 472 -11.22 11.72 9.32
C TRP A 472 -12.12 10.94 10.28
N ALA A 473 -12.58 9.74 9.89
CA ALA A 473 -13.48 8.92 10.67
C ALA A 473 -12.89 8.44 12.01
N LYS A 474 -11.56 8.47 12.17
CA LYS A 474 -10.84 8.12 13.41
C LYS A 474 -10.33 9.31 14.22
N MET A 475 -10.42 10.56 13.74
CA MET A 475 -9.98 11.75 14.50
C MET A 475 -10.83 11.94 15.76
N PRO A 476 -10.30 11.98 17.00
CA PRO A 476 -11.13 12.13 18.19
C PRO A 476 -12.15 13.25 18.03
N SER A 477 -13.43 12.96 18.32
CA SER A 477 -14.47 13.99 18.36
C SER A 477 -14.03 15.00 19.42
N ASN A 478 -13.59 16.19 19.01
CA ASN A 478 -13.47 17.29 19.96
C ASN A 478 -14.89 17.58 20.46
N LEU A 479 -15.24 16.99 21.62
CA LEU A 479 -16.44 17.31 22.39
C LEU A 479 -16.13 18.48 23.33
#